data_AF-C5LUA4-F1
#
_entry.id   AF-C5LUA4-F1
#
_cell.length_a   1.000
_cell.length_b   1.000
_cell.length_c   1.000
_cell.angle_alpha   90.00
_cell.angle_beta   90.00
_cell.angle_gamma   90.00
#
_symmetry.space_group_name_H-M   'P 1'
#
loop_
_entity.id
_entity.type
_entity.pdbx_description
1 polymer ?
#
loop_
_entity_poly.entity_id
_entity_poly.type
_entity_poly.pdbx_seq_one_letter_code
_entity_poly.pdbx_strand_id
1 'polypeptide(L)'
;MSATVDSLVKTILKGGSSAGEVTRQLSWVEDANAVGKRGVTPLIAAIESEDDEIISVLLDSKKVDVNVRDAVMVLPPIVHAVRHGGGALLPLIKRGADLKVADEAGDNVAHWACRLNEPSAVTLLGKSSPSIFTATDDEGNTPLHVALLEGQQEAAFAVLDPDLGLVEVLCCVCGASMAPNQSNMCVNCMKGEVDITEGISKQAVVNYCRECNRYQRPPWVPCEPESRELLGICLKKIKGLNKVKLVDANFIWQAPTSKRMKVKLTVQKEVMNGAIMQQSMIVDFIVAWQQCDDCKRTYTPHTWNASVQVRQKTDHKRTFYYLEQLILKHDAHEKVVGIKRTPDGLDFHFGHRSHAQKFSEFVLSQVPSRVKQSKHLISHDSHNTTYNYKYTTLIDMCPVCKDDVVFLPKALKNKLGGVNPIQVVTKVSSQIRLVDPLTGRVSDLAGIEYWKNPFEPLLTRRHLVEFTVLNVEEDTSRARAATTFNRRGQKAYTMVDLELMRTENSGEAAAGDPEIITVRSHLGGVLQPGDLCAG
;
A
#
# COMPACT_ATOMS: atom_id res chain seq x y z
N MET A 1 28.27 -13.56 -73.38
CA MET A 1 27.49 -12.84 -72.35
C MET A 1 26.82 -13.77 -71.33
N SER A 2 26.17 -14.90 -71.67
CA SER A 2 25.52 -15.77 -70.64
C SER A 2 26.46 -16.55 -69.70
N ALA A 3 27.73 -16.76 -70.08
CA ALA A 3 28.63 -17.67 -69.35
C ALA A 3 28.98 -17.21 -67.92
N THR A 4 28.99 -15.89 -67.65
CA THR A 4 29.31 -15.32 -66.34
C THR A 4 28.12 -15.40 -65.37
N VAL A 5 26.91 -15.12 -65.84
CA VAL A 5 25.66 -15.28 -65.07
C VAL A 5 25.38 -16.75 -64.77
N ASP A 6 25.61 -17.64 -65.74
CA ASP A 6 25.50 -19.08 -65.54
C ASP A 6 26.47 -19.61 -64.48
N SER A 7 27.67 -19.02 -64.38
CA SER A 7 28.63 -19.36 -63.33
C SER A 7 28.12 -18.89 -61.96
N LEU A 8 27.60 -17.66 -61.88
CA LEU A 8 27.05 -17.09 -60.64
C LEU A 8 25.85 -17.90 -60.11
N VAL A 9 24.88 -18.20 -60.97
CA VAL A 9 23.71 -19.02 -60.63
C VAL A 9 24.13 -20.42 -60.16
N LYS A 10 25.12 -21.05 -60.82
CA LYS A 10 25.67 -22.33 -60.38
C LYS A 10 26.37 -22.26 -59.03
N THR A 11 27.11 -21.18 -58.76
CA THR A 11 27.79 -20.95 -57.48
C THR A 11 26.78 -20.79 -56.35
N ILE A 12 25.70 -20.03 -56.55
CA ILE A 12 24.63 -19.85 -55.57
C ILE A 12 23.94 -21.19 -55.27
N LEU A 13 23.50 -21.91 -56.31
CA LEU A 13 22.74 -23.17 -56.14
C LEU A 13 23.57 -24.36 -55.66
N LYS A 14 24.91 -24.32 -55.75
CA LYS A 14 25.78 -25.40 -55.25
C LYS A 14 25.84 -25.44 -53.71
N GLY A 15 25.46 -24.35 -53.04
CA GLY A 15 25.49 -24.21 -51.59
C GLY A 15 26.90 -24.00 -51.03
N GLY A 16 27.02 -23.22 -49.94
CA GLY A 16 28.28 -22.95 -49.25
C GLY A 16 29.14 -21.83 -49.83
N SER A 17 28.58 -21.01 -50.72
CA SER A 17 29.24 -19.85 -51.30
C SER A 17 29.24 -18.67 -50.34
N SER A 18 30.41 -18.07 -50.07
CA SER A 18 30.47 -16.89 -49.20
C SER A 18 29.86 -15.65 -49.85
N ALA A 19 29.20 -14.79 -49.07
CA ALA A 19 28.72 -13.48 -49.50
C ALA A 19 29.77 -12.65 -50.25
N GLY A 20 31.04 -12.75 -49.83
CA GLY A 20 32.17 -12.10 -50.49
C GLY A 20 32.49 -12.65 -51.88
N GLU A 21 32.32 -13.96 -52.10
CA GLU A 21 32.48 -14.58 -53.42
C GLU A 21 31.37 -14.15 -54.38
N VAL A 22 30.12 -14.14 -53.92
CA VAL A 22 28.96 -13.67 -54.69
C VAL A 22 29.11 -12.19 -55.05
N THR A 23 29.48 -11.34 -54.08
CA THR A 23 29.73 -9.91 -54.30
C THR A 23 30.84 -9.69 -55.33
N ARG A 24 31.93 -10.46 -55.21
CA ARG A 24 33.03 -10.40 -56.17
C ARG A 24 32.52 -10.77 -57.55
N GLN A 25 31.87 -11.92 -57.74
CA GLN A 25 31.36 -12.36 -59.04
C GLN A 25 30.34 -11.36 -59.64
N LEU A 26 29.44 -10.81 -58.83
CA LEU A 26 28.46 -9.79 -59.24
C LEU A 26 29.10 -8.53 -59.82
N SER A 27 30.30 -8.15 -59.37
CA SER A 27 31.03 -7.00 -59.93
C SER A 27 31.46 -7.20 -61.39
N TRP A 28 31.78 -8.43 -61.79
CA TRP A 28 32.20 -8.80 -63.16
C TRP A 28 31.01 -9.09 -64.08
N VAL A 29 29.78 -9.14 -63.55
CA VAL A 29 28.58 -9.34 -64.35
C VAL A 29 28.09 -8.01 -64.92
N GLU A 30 27.99 -7.94 -66.25
CA GLU A 30 27.48 -6.78 -66.98
C GLU A 30 25.96 -6.62 -66.80
N ASP A 31 25.20 -7.71 -66.90
CA ASP A 31 23.75 -7.76 -66.68
C ASP A 31 23.38 -8.79 -65.59
N ALA A 32 23.06 -8.31 -64.39
CA ALA A 32 22.71 -9.15 -63.24
C ALA A 32 21.25 -9.66 -63.30
N ASN A 33 20.47 -9.19 -64.27
CA ASN A 33 19.05 -9.53 -64.46
C ASN A 33 18.85 -10.56 -65.57
N ALA A 34 19.90 -10.91 -66.32
CA ALA A 34 19.79 -11.93 -67.34
C ALA A 34 19.41 -13.29 -66.72
N VAL A 35 18.48 -13.99 -67.38
CA VAL A 35 18.11 -15.37 -67.03
C VAL A 35 19.21 -16.32 -67.48
N GLY A 36 19.71 -17.15 -66.56
CA GLY A 36 20.70 -18.19 -66.87
C GLY A 36 20.11 -19.33 -67.70
N LYS A 37 20.91 -20.34 -68.02
CA LYS A 37 20.48 -21.56 -68.75
C LYS A 37 19.40 -22.38 -68.04
N ARG A 38 19.25 -22.21 -66.73
CA ARG A 38 18.16 -22.81 -65.94
C ARG A 38 16.87 -21.99 -65.99
N GLY A 39 16.86 -20.86 -66.71
CA GLY A 39 15.73 -19.94 -66.81
C GLY A 39 15.52 -19.04 -65.60
N VAL A 40 16.42 -19.04 -64.61
CA VAL A 40 16.29 -18.21 -63.40
C VAL A 40 17.33 -17.09 -63.36
N THR A 41 17.01 -15.99 -62.69
CA THR A 41 17.97 -14.92 -62.37
C THR A 41 18.83 -15.29 -61.17
N PRO A 42 19.99 -14.64 -60.94
CA PRO A 42 20.77 -14.81 -59.72
C PRO A 42 19.97 -14.57 -58.44
N LEU A 43 19.01 -13.62 -58.46
CA LEU A 43 18.14 -13.34 -57.33
C LEU A 43 17.16 -14.49 -57.05
N ILE A 44 16.53 -15.05 -58.09
CA ILE A 44 15.64 -16.20 -57.94
C ILE A 44 16.42 -17.42 -57.44
N ALA A 45 17.63 -17.65 -57.97
CA ALA A 45 18.49 -18.73 -57.51
C ALA A 45 18.88 -18.59 -56.03
N ALA A 46 19.06 -17.36 -55.53
CA ALA A 46 19.33 -17.12 -54.11
C ALA A 46 18.11 -17.41 -53.22
N ILE A 47 16.91 -17.06 -53.70
CA ILE A 47 15.63 -17.37 -53.03
C ILE A 47 15.40 -18.88 -52.98
N GLU A 48 15.62 -19.60 -54.09
CA GLU A 48 15.51 -21.07 -54.14
C GLU A 48 16.49 -21.77 -53.20
N SER A 49 17.66 -21.16 -52.95
CA SER A 49 18.65 -21.67 -51.99
C SER A 49 18.36 -21.31 -50.54
N GLU A 50 17.34 -20.48 -50.27
CA GLU A 50 16.95 -20.01 -48.93
C GLU A 50 18.12 -19.37 -48.13
N ASP A 51 19.07 -18.74 -48.84
CA ASP A 51 20.27 -18.13 -48.25
C ASP A 51 20.06 -16.61 -48.04
N ASP A 52 19.61 -16.24 -46.84
CA ASP A 52 19.31 -14.85 -46.46
C ASP A 52 20.49 -13.89 -46.63
N GLU A 53 21.73 -14.36 -46.41
CA GLU A 53 22.93 -13.54 -46.55
C GLU A 53 23.20 -13.22 -48.02
N ILE A 54 23.04 -14.21 -48.91
CA ILE A 54 23.16 -14.00 -50.35
C ILE A 54 22.01 -13.14 -50.89
N ILE A 55 20.78 -13.38 -50.43
CA ILE A 55 19.60 -12.58 -50.83
C ILE A 55 19.83 -11.10 -50.48
N SER A 56 20.30 -10.80 -49.27
CA SER A 56 20.57 -9.42 -48.84
C SER A 56 21.70 -8.76 -49.65
N VAL A 57 22.81 -9.48 -49.90
CA VAL A 57 23.90 -8.99 -50.76
C VAL A 57 23.43 -8.65 -52.18
N LEU A 58 22.56 -9.47 -52.76
CA LEU A 58 22.02 -9.21 -54.10
C LEU A 58 21.06 -8.01 -54.11
N LEU A 59 20.21 -7.86 -53.09
CA LEU A 59 19.26 -6.75 -52.97
C LEU A 59 19.92 -5.39 -52.69
N ASP A 60 21.08 -5.39 -52.04
CA ASP A 60 21.90 -4.19 -51.80
C ASP A 60 22.51 -3.63 -53.09
N SER A 61 22.71 -4.48 -54.10
CA SER A 61 23.20 -4.06 -55.41
C SER A 61 22.13 -3.28 -56.20
N LYS A 62 22.52 -2.15 -56.78
CA LYS A 62 21.64 -1.37 -57.69
C LYS A 62 21.46 -2.03 -59.06
N LYS A 63 22.25 -3.07 -59.38
CA LYS A 63 22.18 -3.77 -60.67
C LYS A 63 21.04 -4.80 -60.73
N VAL A 64 20.49 -5.17 -59.58
CA VAL A 64 19.49 -6.24 -59.47
C VAL A 64 18.08 -5.64 -59.45
N ASP A 65 17.24 -6.07 -60.38
CA ASP A 65 15.82 -5.77 -60.44
C ASP A 65 15.02 -6.92 -59.82
N VAL A 66 14.22 -6.58 -58.81
CA VAL A 66 13.44 -7.53 -58.00
C VAL A 66 12.17 -8.03 -58.67
N ASN A 67 11.85 -7.51 -59.86
CA ASN A 67 10.62 -7.85 -60.61
C ASN A 67 10.88 -8.72 -61.85
N VAL A 68 12.13 -9.10 -62.10
CA VAL A 68 12.50 -9.89 -63.28
C VAL A 68 11.99 -11.31 -63.14
N ARG A 69 11.07 -11.69 -64.03
CA ARG A 69 10.46 -13.00 -64.07
C ARG A 69 11.45 -14.07 -64.52
N ASP A 70 11.25 -15.30 -64.03
CA ASP A 70 11.94 -16.44 -64.62
C ASP A 70 11.47 -16.67 -66.07
N ALA A 71 12.24 -17.45 -66.82
CA ALA A 71 11.91 -17.89 -68.18
C ALA A 71 11.25 -19.28 -68.21
N VAL A 72 10.95 -19.85 -67.04
CA VAL A 72 10.41 -21.22 -66.92
C VAL A 72 8.90 -21.20 -66.77
N MET A 73 8.40 -20.53 -65.75
CA MET A 73 6.98 -20.37 -65.42
C MET A 73 6.53 -18.90 -65.52
N VAL A 74 7.42 -17.99 -65.93
CA VAL A 74 7.15 -16.55 -66.03
C VAL A 74 6.79 -15.94 -64.66
N LEU A 75 7.30 -16.54 -63.57
CA LEU A 75 6.99 -16.12 -62.20
C LEU A 75 7.95 -15.02 -61.71
N PRO A 76 7.44 -13.98 -61.02
CA PRO A 76 8.29 -12.97 -60.41
C PRO A 76 9.00 -13.52 -59.15
N PRO A 77 10.14 -12.93 -58.74
CA PRO A 77 10.91 -13.38 -57.57
C PRO A 77 10.09 -13.43 -56.28
N ILE A 78 9.07 -12.58 -56.16
CA ILE A 78 8.21 -12.54 -54.98
C ILE A 78 7.29 -13.76 -54.83
N VAL A 79 6.91 -14.42 -55.94
CA VAL A 79 6.17 -15.69 -55.89
C VAL A 79 7.11 -16.83 -55.52
N HIS A 80 8.35 -16.82 -56.02
CA HIS A 80 9.40 -17.76 -55.58
C HIS A 80 9.67 -17.65 -54.07
N ALA A 81 9.62 -16.44 -53.51
CA ALA A 81 9.76 -16.24 -52.07
C ALA A 81 8.65 -16.96 -51.27
N VAL A 82 7.41 -16.97 -51.76
CA VAL A 82 6.32 -17.74 -51.12
C VAL A 82 6.54 -19.25 -51.25
N ARG A 83 6.97 -19.72 -52.42
CA ARG A 83 7.23 -21.15 -52.70
C ARG A 83 8.34 -21.75 -51.84
N HIS A 84 9.25 -20.92 -51.35
CA HIS A 84 10.44 -21.30 -50.58
C HIS A 84 10.39 -20.74 -49.14
N GLY A 85 9.23 -20.79 -48.48
CA GLY A 85 9.12 -20.54 -47.03
C GLY A 85 9.01 -19.08 -46.59
N GLY A 86 8.82 -18.14 -47.52
CA GLY A 86 8.44 -16.75 -47.21
C GLY A 86 9.53 -15.85 -46.63
N GLY A 87 10.73 -16.36 -46.32
CA GLY A 87 11.82 -15.58 -45.71
C GLY A 87 12.25 -14.36 -46.53
N ALA A 88 12.27 -14.51 -47.86
CA ALA A 88 12.65 -13.45 -48.79
C ALA A 88 11.56 -12.38 -49.02
N LEU A 89 10.33 -12.55 -48.51
CA LEU A 89 9.22 -11.62 -48.77
C LEU A 89 9.48 -10.21 -48.23
N LEU A 90 9.92 -10.08 -46.97
CA LEU A 90 10.18 -8.76 -46.36
C LEU A 90 11.29 -8.00 -47.10
N PRO A 91 12.47 -8.60 -47.39
CA PRO A 91 13.51 -7.95 -48.18
C PRO A 91 13.03 -7.49 -49.56
N LEU A 92 12.27 -8.34 -50.29
CA LEU A 92 11.77 -8.01 -51.62
C LEU A 92 10.76 -6.87 -51.60
N ILE A 93 9.82 -6.87 -50.65
CA ILE A 93 8.82 -5.80 -50.48
C ILE A 93 9.50 -4.48 -50.16
N LYS A 94 10.49 -4.47 -49.25
CA LYS A 94 11.29 -3.27 -48.93
C LYS A 94 12.02 -2.71 -50.14
N ARG A 95 12.36 -3.57 -51.11
CA ARG A 95 13.07 -3.19 -52.34
C ARG A 95 12.13 -2.82 -53.49
N GLY A 96 10.82 -2.78 -53.26
CA GLY A 96 9.83 -2.36 -54.25
C GLY A 96 9.38 -3.46 -55.20
N ALA A 97 9.35 -4.71 -54.74
CA ALA A 97 8.73 -5.80 -55.48
C ALA A 97 7.24 -5.51 -55.74
N ASP A 98 6.81 -5.72 -56.98
CA ASP A 98 5.43 -5.49 -57.40
C ASP A 98 4.53 -6.67 -57.00
N LEU A 99 3.58 -6.39 -56.10
CA LEU A 99 2.67 -7.37 -55.52
C LEU A 99 1.41 -7.59 -56.37
N LYS A 100 1.14 -6.71 -57.34
CA LYS A 100 -0.07 -6.77 -58.18
C LYS A 100 0.12 -7.61 -59.43
N VAL A 101 1.34 -8.08 -59.66
CA VAL A 101 1.68 -8.91 -60.81
C VAL A 101 0.99 -10.26 -60.69
N ALA A 102 0.29 -10.64 -61.75
CA ALA A 102 -0.29 -11.97 -61.92
C ALA A 102 0.56 -12.82 -62.88
N ASP A 103 0.48 -14.13 -62.70
CA ASP A 103 1.01 -15.12 -63.65
C ASP A 103 0.03 -15.37 -64.81
N GLU A 104 0.27 -16.44 -65.59
CA GLU A 104 -0.56 -16.79 -66.75
C GLU A 104 -1.98 -17.28 -66.38
N ALA A 105 -2.24 -17.63 -65.12
CA ALA A 105 -3.56 -18.04 -64.63
C ALA A 105 -4.32 -16.88 -63.96
N GLY A 106 -3.75 -15.68 -63.93
CA GLY A 106 -4.29 -14.55 -63.17
C GLY A 106 -3.93 -14.59 -61.68
N ASP A 107 -3.17 -15.59 -61.22
CA ASP A 107 -2.81 -15.73 -59.81
C ASP A 107 -1.75 -14.69 -59.43
N ASN A 108 -2.12 -13.79 -58.52
CA ASN A 108 -1.18 -12.88 -57.86
C ASN A 108 -0.47 -13.58 -56.68
N VAL A 109 0.51 -12.89 -56.06
CA VAL A 109 1.27 -13.46 -54.94
C VAL A 109 0.42 -13.91 -53.74
N ALA A 110 -0.75 -13.30 -53.51
CA ALA A 110 -1.66 -13.75 -52.45
C ALA A 110 -2.40 -15.04 -52.80
N HIS A 111 -2.76 -15.26 -54.08
CA HIS A 111 -3.31 -16.55 -54.53
C HIS A 111 -2.29 -17.66 -54.28
N TRP A 112 -1.02 -17.43 -54.61
CA TRP A 112 0.08 -18.37 -54.33
C TRP A 112 0.25 -18.63 -52.83
N ALA A 113 0.23 -17.59 -51.98
CA ALA A 113 0.31 -17.76 -50.53
C ALA A 113 -0.85 -18.59 -49.96
N CYS A 114 -2.06 -18.40 -50.51
CA CYS A 114 -3.24 -19.17 -50.15
C CYS A 114 -3.18 -20.62 -50.64
N ARG A 115 -2.78 -20.84 -51.90
CA ARG A 115 -2.68 -22.16 -52.53
C ARG A 115 -1.66 -23.06 -51.83
N LEU A 116 -0.55 -22.47 -51.38
CA LEU A 116 0.55 -23.16 -50.72
C LEU A 116 0.38 -23.27 -49.19
N ASN A 117 -0.70 -22.73 -48.62
CA ASN A 117 -0.97 -22.69 -47.19
C ASN A 117 0.13 -21.99 -46.36
N GLU A 118 0.52 -20.79 -46.78
CA GLU A 118 1.57 -20.00 -46.12
C GLU A 118 0.98 -18.82 -45.32
N PRO A 119 0.50 -19.03 -44.07
CA PRO A 119 -0.19 -17.99 -43.28
C PRO A 119 0.73 -16.82 -42.91
N SER A 120 2.03 -17.07 -42.74
CA SER A 120 3.03 -16.03 -42.49
C SER A 120 3.16 -15.08 -43.69
N ALA A 121 3.13 -15.62 -44.91
CA ALA A 121 3.12 -14.83 -46.14
C ALA A 121 1.82 -14.04 -46.26
N VAL A 122 0.66 -14.65 -46.00
CA VAL A 122 -0.64 -13.98 -46.00
C VAL A 122 -0.65 -12.76 -45.06
N THR A 123 -0.20 -12.94 -43.82
CA THR A 123 -0.16 -11.87 -42.80
C THR A 123 0.71 -10.70 -43.23
N LEU A 124 1.86 -10.99 -43.81
CA LEU A 124 2.88 -10.01 -44.22
C LEU A 124 2.46 -9.24 -45.48
N LEU A 125 1.91 -9.96 -46.46
CA LEU A 125 1.34 -9.41 -47.67
C LEU A 125 0.11 -8.55 -47.35
N GLY A 126 -0.77 -9.02 -46.46
CA GLY A 126 -1.95 -8.30 -46.01
C GLY A 126 -1.61 -6.96 -45.37
N LYS A 127 -0.58 -6.92 -44.52
CA LYS A 127 -0.08 -5.66 -43.93
C LYS A 127 0.54 -4.71 -44.96
N SER A 128 1.10 -5.24 -46.04
CA SER A 128 1.86 -4.45 -47.03
C SER A 128 0.96 -3.91 -48.15
N SER A 129 0.01 -4.71 -48.65
CA SER A 129 -0.89 -4.34 -49.74
C SER A 129 -2.21 -5.11 -49.68
N PRO A 130 -3.18 -4.70 -48.83
CA PRO A 130 -4.46 -5.39 -48.66
C PRO A 130 -5.25 -5.65 -49.95
N SER A 131 -5.15 -4.75 -50.94
CA SER A 131 -5.95 -4.80 -52.17
C SER A 131 -5.70 -6.04 -53.04
N ILE A 132 -4.60 -6.76 -52.83
CA ILE A 132 -4.32 -7.99 -53.60
C ILE A 132 -5.19 -9.17 -53.16
N PHE A 133 -5.76 -9.12 -51.96
CA PHE A 133 -6.66 -10.15 -51.43
C PHE A 133 -8.10 -10.06 -51.98
N THR A 134 -8.43 -8.97 -52.67
CA THR A 134 -9.72 -8.78 -53.34
C THR A 134 -9.66 -8.94 -54.86
N ALA A 135 -8.44 -9.07 -55.43
CA ALA A 135 -8.28 -9.33 -56.85
C ALA A 135 -8.68 -10.78 -57.16
N THR A 136 -9.20 -11.01 -58.37
CA THR A 136 -9.59 -12.34 -58.83
C THR A 136 -8.61 -12.87 -59.86
N ASP A 137 -8.38 -14.18 -59.86
CA ASP A 137 -7.74 -14.91 -60.95
C ASP A 137 -8.65 -14.96 -62.20
N ASP A 138 -8.20 -15.65 -63.25
CA ASP A 138 -8.94 -15.78 -64.52
C ASP A 138 -10.22 -16.63 -64.39
N GLU A 139 -10.35 -17.41 -63.30
CA GLU A 139 -11.56 -18.17 -62.96
C GLU A 139 -12.55 -17.35 -62.10
N GLY A 140 -12.20 -16.13 -61.71
CA GLY A 140 -13.01 -15.29 -60.83
C GLY A 140 -12.84 -15.61 -59.33
N ASN A 141 -11.86 -16.43 -58.97
CA ASN A 141 -11.55 -16.78 -57.59
C ASN A 141 -10.69 -15.69 -56.94
N THR A 142 -11.02 -15.28 -55.71
CA THR A 142 -10.11 -14.50 -54.87
C THR A 142 -9.09 -15.42 -54.20
N PRO A 143 -8.01 -14.89 -53.58
CA PRO A 143 -7.11 -15.71 -52.78
C PRO A 143 -7.82 -16.52 -51.69
N LEU A 144 -8.91 -15.99 -51.10
CA LEU A 144 -9.71 -16.75 -50.15
C LEU A 144 -10.45 -17.92 -50.82
N HIS A 145 -11.01 -17.71 -52.02
CA HIS A 145 -11.64 -18.80 -52.78
C HIS A 145 -10.62 -19.90 -53.08
N VAL A 146 -9.40 -19.56 -53.50
CA VAL A 146 -8.33 -20.54 -53.73
C VAL A 146 -7.97 -21.31 -52.45
N ALA A 147 -7.80 -20.62 -51.31
CA ALA A 147 -7.55 -21.30 -50.04
C ALA A 147 -8.66 -22.30 -49.67
N LEU A 148 -9.92 -21.94 -49.91
CA LEU A 148 -11.06 -22.81 -49.61
C LEU A 148 -11.21 -23.98 -50.59
N LEU A 149 -11.00 -23.74 -51.88
CA LEU A 149 -11.06 -24.77 -52.93
C LEU A 149 -9.97 -25.84 -52.73
N GLU A 150 -8.78 -25.41 -52.33
CA GLU A 150 -7.62 -26.29 -52.08
C GLU A 150 -7.61 -26.88 -50.65
N GLY A 151 -8.56 -26.50 -49.79
CA GLY A 151 -8.65 -26.99 -48.41
C GLY A 151 -7.57 -26.45 -47.46
N GLN A 152 -6.95 -25.32 -47.79
CA GLN A 152 -5.84 -24.71 -47.04
C GLN A 152 -6.35 -23.86 -45.88
N GLN A 153 -6.59 -24.53 -44.75
CA GLN A 153 -7.24 -23.95 -43.57
C GLN A 153 -6.46 -22.80 -42.94
N GLU A 154 -5.14 -22.94 -42.78
CA GLU A 154 -4.33 -21.96 -42.05
C GLU A 154 -4.25 -20.64 -42.82
N ALA A 155 -4.07 -20.72 -44.15
CA ALA A 155 -4.15 -19.55 -45.01
C ALA A 155 -5.56 -18.93 -45.00
N ALA A 156 -6.63 -19.73 -45.07
CA ALA A 156 -8.00 -19.20 -45.02
C ALA A 156 -8.28 -18.46 -43.69
N PHE A 157 -7.85 -19.00 -42.55
CA PHE A 157 -7.96 -18.31 -41.25
C PHE A 157 -7.13 -17.03 -41.20
N ALA A 158 -5.92 -17.04 -41.76
CA ALA A 158 -5.09 -15.84 -41.83
C ALA A 158 -5.73 -14.75 -42.71
N VAL A 159 -6.38 -15.10 -43.83
CA VAL A 159 -7.11 -14.12 -44.66
C VAL A 159 -8.32 -13.54 -43.93
N LEU A 160 -9.01 -14.36 -43.13
CA LEU A 160 -10.19 -13.96 -42.35
C LEU A 160 -9.85 -13.27 -41.02
N ASP A 161 -8.57 -13.05 -40.72
CA ASP A 161 -8.13 -12.39 -39.49
C ASP A 161 -8.72 -10.97 -39.40
N PRO A 162 -9.56 -10.67 -38.38
CA PRO A 162 -10.14 -9.35 -38.19
C PRO A 162 -9.09 -8.23 -38.06
N ASP A 163 -7.89 -8.55 -37.56
CA ASP A 163 -6.83 -7.55 -37.36
C ASP A 163 -6.19 -7.09 -38.69
N LEU A 164 -6.28 -7.91 -39.74
CA LEU A 164 -5.77 -7.56 -41.07
C LEU A 164 -6.81 -6.82 -41.93
N GLY A 165 -8.11 -6.97 -41.62
CA GLY A 165 -9.20 -6.26 -42.30
C GLY A 165 -9.30 -6.53 -43.80
N LEU A 166 -8.87 -7.72 -44.26
CA LEU A 166 -8.81 -8.08 -45.68
C LEU A 166 -10.18 -8.42 -46.29
N VAL A 167 -11.13 -8.82 -45.43
CA VAL A 167 -12.47 -9.25 -45.82
C VAL A 167 -13.50 -8.50 -44.99
N GLU A 168 -14.51 -7.96 -45.66
CA GLU A 168 -15.67 -7.36 -45.01
C GLU A 168 -16.90 -8.27 -45.19
N VAL A 169 -17.68 -8.42 -44.13
CA VAL A 169 -18.94 -9.16 -44.10
C VAL A 169 -20.07 -8.20 -43.73
N LEU A 170 -21.26 -8.43 -44.27
CA LEU A 170 -22.44 -7.63 -43.93
C LEU A 170 -23.05 -8.10 -42.61
N CYS A 171 -23.42 -7.15 -41.77
CA CYS A 171 -24.20 -7.43 -40.57
C CYS A 171 -25.56 -8.04 -40.91
N CYS A 172 -25.93 -9.14 -40.25
CA CYS A 172 -27.20 -9.84 -40.49
C CYS A 172 -28.47 -9.03 -40.18
N VAL A 173 -28.36 -7.97 -39.37
CA VAL A 173 -29.50 -7.14 -38.95
C VAL A 173 -29.63 -5.87 -39.78
N CYS A 174 -28.55 -5.10 -39.92
CA CYS A 174 -28.60 -3.77 -40.56
C CYS A 174 -27.91 -3.71 -41.93
N GLY A 175 -27.23 -4.78 -42.37
CA GLY A 175 -26.49 -4.79 -43.62
C GLY A 175 -25.25 -3.89 -43.64
N ALA A 176 -24.80 -3.36 -42.50
CA ALA A 176 -23.57 -2.58 -42.43
C ALA A 176 -22.34 -3.47 -42.67
N SER A 177 -21.39 -2.98 -43.46
CA SER A 177 -20.09 -3.64 -43.66
C SER A 177 -19.29 -3.65 -42.36
N MET A 178 -18.74 -4.80 -42.00
CA MET A 178 -17.99 -5.02 -40.76
C MET A 178 -16.95 -6.13 -40.93
N ALA A 179 -15.93 -6.15 -40.08
CA ALA A 179 -15.05 -7.31 -39.99
C ALA A 179 -15.85 -8.56 -39.54
N PRO A 180 -15.49 -9.76 -40.04
CA PRO A 180 -16.15 -11.00 -39.65
C PRO A 180 -16.04 -11.20 -38.14
N ASN A 181 -17.15 -11.56 -37.50
CA ASN A 181 -17.17 -11.94 -36.09
C ASN A 181 -18.11 -13.13 -35.87
N GLN A 182 -17.97 -13.82 -34.74
CA GLN A 182 -18.75 -15.03 -34.45
C GLN A 182 -20.26 -14.79 -34.33
N SER A 183 -20.69 -13.54 -34.17
CA SER A 183 -22.10 -13.16 -34.04
C SER A 183 -22.72 -12.71 -35.37
N ASN A 184 -21.93 -12.52 -36.42
CA ASN A 184 -22.31 -11.87 -37.69
C ASN A 184 -23.11 -10.56 -37.50
N MET A 185 -22.90 -9.88 -36.36
CA MET A 185 -23.66 -8.71 -35.97
C MET A 185 -22.72 -7.54 -35.66
N CYS A 186 -23.04 -6.36 -36.17
CA CYS A 186 -22.24 -5.16 -35.94
C CYS A 186 -22.39 -4.68 -34.49
N VAL A 187 -21.41 -3.92 -34.00
CA VAL A 187 -21.37 -3.43 -32.61
C VAL A 187 -22.62 -2.66 -32.20
N ASN A 188 -23.25 -1.92 -33.13
CA ASN A 188 -24.46 -1.15 -32.85
C ASN A 188 -25.70 -2.04 -32.69
N CYS A 189 -25.88 -3.01 -33.58
CA CYS A 189 -26.97 -3.99 -33.48
C CYS A 189 -26.80 -4.87 -32.22
N MET A 190 -25.56 -5.30 -31.92
CA MET A 190 -25.29 -6.05 -30.69
C MET A 190 -25.68 -5.28 -29.43
N LYS A 191 -25.37 -3.98 -29.37
CA LYS A 191 -25.75 -3.11 -28.24
C LYS A 191 -27.27 -2.88 -28.15
N GLY A 192 -27.99 -2.95 -29.27
CA GLY A 192 -29.44 -2.78 -29.30
C GLY A 192 -30.19 -4.01 -28.81
N GLU A 193 -29.68 -5.22 -29.09
CA GLU A 193 -30.34 -6.47 -28.73
C GLU A 193 -29.99 -6.96 -27.32
N VAL A 194 -28.76 -6.72 -26.85
CA VAL A 194 -28.29 -7.26 -25.58
C VAL A 194 -28.13 -6.17 -24.52
N ASP A 195 -28.94 -6.24 -23.45
CA ASP A 195 -28.77 -5.42 -22.25
C ASP A 195 -28.00 -6.21 -21.17
N ILE A 196 -26.76 -5.79 -20.90
CA ILE A 196 -25.90 -6.39 -19.86
C ILE A 196 -26.30 -5.90 -18.47
N THR A 197 -27.01 -4.77 -18.40
CA THR A 197 -27.41 -4.12 -17.15
C THR A 197 -28.68 -4.71 -16.55
N GLU A 198 -29.30 -5.67 -17.24
CA GLU A 198 -30.49 -6.37 -16.76
C GLU A 198 -30.21 -7.08 -15.41
N GLY A 199 -31.05 -6.79 -14.41
CA GLY A 199 -30.92 -7.35 -13.06
C GLY A 199 -29.96 -6.60 -12.13
N ILE A 200 -29.34 -5.49 -12.58
CA ILE A 200 -28.57 -4.58 -11.71
C ILE A 200 -29.50 -3.50 -11.15
N SER A 201 -29.46 -3.28 -9.84
CA SER A 201 -30.29 -2.24 -9.21
C SER A 201 -29.83 -0.84 -9.61
N LYS A 202 -30.73 -0.06 -10.25
CA LYS A 202 -30.49 1.34 -10.66
C LYS A 202 -30.65 2.36 -9.52
N GLN A 203 -31.20 1.94 -8.37
CA GLN A 203 -31.38 2.79 -7.19
C GLN A 203 -31.00 2.06 -5.91
N ALA A 204 -30.40 2.78 -4.97
CA ALA A 204 -30.06 2.27 -3.65
C ALA A 204 -30.10 3.37 -2.58
N VAL A 205 -30.27 3.00 -1.31
CA VAL A 205 -30.29 3.93 -0.17
C VAL A 205 -28.99 3.79 0.62
N VAL A 206 -28.37 4.94 0.92
CA VAL A 206 -27.22 5.05 1.80
C VAL A 206 -27.63 5.87 3.03
N ASN A 207 -27.42 5.31 4.20
CA ASN A 207 -27.76 5.97 5.45
C ASN A 207 -26.59 6.82 5.95
N TYR A 208 -26.89 8.04 6.41
CA TYR A 208 -25.92 9.04 6.83
C TYR A 208 -26.37 9.70 8.14
N CYS A 209 -25.43 9.87 9.07
CA CYS A 209 -25.68 10.49 10.37
C CYS A 209 -25.25 11.97 10.37
N ARG A 210 -26.20 12.89 10.62
CA ARG A 210 -25.99 14.36 10.68
C ARG A 210 -24.96 14.76 11.74
N GLU A 211 -24.98 14.09 12.88
CA GLU A 211 -24.31 14.56 14.10
C GLU A 211 -22.82 14.22 14.11
N CYS A 212 -22.44 13.10 13.51
CA CYS A 212 -21.04 12.67 13.45
C CYS A 212 -20.46 12.61 12.03
N ASN A 213 -21.23 13.00 11.01
CA ASN A 213 -20.85 12.97 9.60
C ASN A 213 -20.32 11.60 9.13
N ARG A 214 -21.00 10.52 9.53
CA ARG A 214 -20.62 9.13 9.17
C ARG A 214 -21.67 8.46 8.31
N TYR A 215 -21.20 7.58 7.44
CA TYR A 215 -22.03 6.73 6.60
C TYR A 215 -22.20 5.34 7.22
N GLN A 216 -23.38 4.75 6.99
CA GLN A 216 -23.71 3.44 7.52
C GLN A 216 -23.06 2.33 6.69
N ARG A 217 -21.96 1.83 7.24
CA ARG A 217 -21.42 0.49 7.04
C ARG A 217 -21.23 -0.07 8.45
N PRO A 218 -21.34 -1.37 8.74
CA PRO A 218 -20.99 -1.87 10.08
C PRO A 218 -19.46 -1.98 10.20
N PRO A 219 -18.75 -1.23 11.07
CA PRO A 219 -19.18 -0.09 11.91
C PRO A 219 -19.19 1.26 11.16
N TRP A 220 -19.94 2.26 11.66
CA TRP A 220 -20.16 3.55 10.99
C TRP A 220 -18.83 4.25 10.68
N VAL A 221 -18.61 4.62 9.42
CA VAL A 221 -17.33 5.15 8.93
C VAL A 221 -17.46 6.63 8.56
N PRO A 222 -16.56 7.51 9.01
CA PRO A 222 -16.46 8.86 8.47
C PRO A 222 -15.93 8.78 7.04
N CYS A 223 -16.64 9.35 6.07
CA CYS A 223 -16.18 9.40 4.68
C CYS A 223 -16.41 10.80 4.15
N GLU A 224 -15.44 11.33 3.41
CA GLU A 224 -15.62 12.58 2.68
C GLU A 224 -16.58 12.34 1.49
N PRO A 225 -17.36 13.36 1.10
CA PRO A 225 -18.14 13.30 -0.14
C PRO A 225 -17.24 12.95 -1.33
N GLU A 226 -17.75 12.15 -2.26
CA GLU A 226 -17.03 11.70 -3.47
C GLU A 226 -15.71 10.93 -3.21
N SER A 227 -15.44 10.51 -1.97
CA SER A 227 -14.27 9.71 -1.62
C SER A 227 -14.36 8.26 -2.13
N ARG A 228 -13.19 7.64 -2.30
CA ARG A 228 -13.07 6.21 -2.61
C ARG A 228 -13.76 5.31 -1.58
N GLU A 229 -13.75 5.71 -0.31
CA GLU A 229 -14.40 4.95 0.77
C GLU A 229 -15.92 4.94 0.62
N LEU A 230 -16.50 6.12 0.31
CA LEU A 230 -17.92 6.27 0.03
C LEU A 230 -18.32 5.46 -1.21
N LEU A 231 -17.51 5.48 -2.26
CA LEU A 231 -17.72 4.65 -3.45
C LEU A 231 -17.78 3.15 -3.08
N GLY A 232 -16.87 2.70 -2.19
CA GLY A 232 -16.89 1.33 -1.69
C GLY A 232 -18.15 0.96 -0.90
N ILE A 233 -18.77 1.91 -0.19
CA ILE A 233 -20.06 1.71 0.48
C ILE A 233 -21.18 1.61 -0.56
N CYS A 234 -21.18 2.50 -1.55
CA CYS A 234 -22.16 2.54 -2.63
C CYS A 234 -22.15 1.24 -3.45
N LEU A 235 -21.00 0.78 -3.93
CA LEU A 235 -20.88 -0.43 -4.75
C LEU A 235 -21.40 -1.68 -4.04
N LYS A 236 -21.17 -1.81 -2.72
CA LYS A 236 -21.67 -2.94 -1.91
C LYS A 236 -23.20 -2.95 -1.74
N LYS A 237 -23.86 -1.81 -1.91
CA LYS A 237 -25.33 -1.70 -1.84
C LYS A 237 -26.01 -2.08 -3.14
N ILE A 238 -25.28 -2.15 -4.26
CA ILE A 238 -25.82 -2.51 -5.57
C ILE A 238 -26.05 -4.01 -5.62
N LYS A 239 -27.29 -4.41 -5.91
CA LYS A 239 -27.64 -5.81 -6.14
C LYS A 239 -27.35 -6.17 -7.60
N GLY A 240 -26.85 -7.40 -7.83
CA GLY A 240 -26.58 -7.91 -9.17
C GLY A 240 -25.18 -7.63 -9.72
N LEU A 241 -24.38 -6.80 -9.03
CA LEU A 241 -23.03 -6.44 -9.49
C LEU A 241 -22.06 -7.65 -9.58
N ASN A 242 -22.29 -8.71 -8.81
CA ASN A 242 -21.46 -9.92 -8.84
C ASN A 242 -21.57 -10.72 -10.15
N LYS A 243 -22.59 -10.47 -10.99
CA LYS A 243 -22.82 -11.17 -12.25
C LYS A 243 -22.05 -10.58 -13.43
N VAL A 244 -21.45 -9.41 -13.24
CA VAL A 244 -20.77 -8.64 -14.27
C VAL A 244 -19.40 -8.20 -13.76
N LYS A 245 -18.44 -8.03 -14.65
CA LYS A 245 -17.13 -7.49 -14.29
C LYS A 245 -17.24 -5.97 -14.26
N LEU A 246 -16.97 -5.35 -13.12
CA LEU A 246 -16.87 -3.90 -13.01
C LEU A 246 -15.53 -3.43 -13.64
N VAL A 247 -15.60 -2.56 -14.64
CA VAL A 247 -14.42 -1.96 -15.29
C VAL A 247 -14.05 -0.65 -14.60
N ASP A 248 -15.05 0.21 -14.40
CA ASP A 248 -14.86 1.56 -13.87
C ASP A 248 -16.10 2.04 -13.11
N ALA A 249 -15.90 2.92 -12.14
CA ALA A 249 -16.95 3.51 -11.32
C ALA A 249 -16.55 4.92 -10.86
N ASN A 250 -17.33 5.92 -11.26
CA ASN A 250 -17.04 7.32 -10.97
C ASN A 250 -18.28 8.07 -10.50
N PHE A 251 -18.10 9.01 -9.57
CA PHE A 251 -19.17 9.91 -9.17
C PHE A 251 -19.48 10.92 -10.28
N ILE A 252 -20.77 11.19 -10.46
CA ILE A 252 -21.23 12.34 -11.24
C ILE A 252 -21.50 13.44 -10.24
N TRP A 253 -20.78 14.55 -10.38
CA TRP A 253 -20.95 15.71 -9.50
C TRP A 253 -22.41 16.15 -9.44
N GLN A 254 -22.92 16.32 -8.22
CA GLN A 254 -24.22 16.90 -7.95
C GLN A 254 -24.06 18.03 -6.91
N ALA A 255 -25.02 18.94 -6.86
CA ALA A 255 -25.00 20.01 -5.87
C ALA A 255 -24.95 19.43 -4.44
N PRO A 256 -24.14 19.97 -3.50
CA PRO A 256 -24.00 19.43 -2.14
C PRO A 256 -25.31 19.35 -1.33
N THR A 257 -26.32 20.12 -1.72
CA THR A 257 -27.65 20.11 -1.10
C THR A 257 -28.53 18.97 -1.58
N SER A 258 -28.17 18.30 -2.68
CA SER A 258 -28.95 17.16 -3.16
C SER A 258 -28.78 15.99 -2.22
N LYS A 259 -29.88 15.49 -1.66
CA LYS A 259 -29.93 14.22 -0.92
C LYS A 259 -29.80 13.00 -1.85
N ARG A 260 -29.18 13.19 -3.01
CA ARG A 260 -28.98 12.21 -4.06
C ARG A 260 -27.53 12.29 -4.49
N MET A 261 -26.97 11.16 -4.86
CA MET A 261 -25.63 11.04 -5.41
C MET A 261 -25.70 10.07 -6.57
N LYS A 262 -25.07 10.42 -7.68
CA LYS A 262 -25.09 9.60 -8.89
C LYS A 262 -23.73 8.96 -9.12
N VAL A 263 -23.72 7.67 -9.39
CA VAL A 263 -22.50 6.94 -9.75
C VAL A 263 -22.67 6.39 -11.16
N LYS A 264 -21.75 6.77 -12.05
CA LYS A 264 -21.61 6.16 -13.37
C LYS A 264 -20.77 4.89 -13.23
N LEU A 265 -21.33 3.76 -13.67
CA LEU A 265 -20.68 2.46 -13.66
C LEU A 265 -20.45 2.01 -15.10
N THR A 266 -19.27 1.48 -15.38
CA THR A 266 -18.95 0.79 -16.62
C THR A 266 -18.79 -0.68 -16.32
N VAL A 267 -19.68 -1.51 -16.85
CA VAL A 267 -19.72 -2.95 -16.62
C VAL A 267 -19.36 -3.69 -17.90
N GLN A 268 -18.73 -4.85 -17.74
CA GLN A 268 -18.30 -5.73 -18.82
C GLN A 268 -18.86 -7.14 -18.58
N LYS A 269 -19.38 -7.74 -19.64
CA LYS A 269 -19.86 -9.13 -19.62
C LYS A 269 -19.58 -9.76 -20.98
N GLU A 270 -19.32 -11.06 -20.95
CA GLU A 270 -19.26 -11.89 -22.15
C GLU A 270 -20.69 -12.16 -22.64
N VAL A 271 -20.89 -11.93 -23.93
CA VAL A 271 -22.15 -12.01 -24.66
C VAL A 271 -21.91 -12.93 -25.87
N MET A 272 -22.97 -13.58 -26.38
CA MET A 272 -23.04 -14.35 -27.64
C MET A 272 -21.69 -14.81 -28.22
N ASN A 273 -21.35 -16.09 -28.00
CA ASN A 273 -20.15 -16.71 -28.57
C ASN A 273 -18.85 -15.93 -28.27
N GLY A 274 -18.58 -15.61 -26.99
CA GLY A 274 -17.29 -15.04 -26.57
C GLY A 274 -17.11 -13.55 -26.80
N ALA A 275 -18.09 -12.84 -27.37
CA ALA A 275 -17.99 -11.40 -27.59
C ALA A 275 -18.00 -10.63 -26.26
N ILE A 276 -16.92 -9.90 -25.98
CA ILE A 276 -16.83 -9.05 -24.79
C ILE A 276 -17.50 -7.72 -25.08
N MET A 277 -18.52 -7.36 -24.29
CA MET A 277 -19.19 -6.07 -24.43
C MET A 277 -19.12 -5.27 -23.12
N GLN A 278 -18.95 -3.96 -23.29
CA GLN A 278 -18.95 -2.97 -22.21
C GLN A 278 -20.16 -2.03 -22.35
N GLN A 279 -20.85 -1.79 -21.25
CA GLN A 279 -21.99 -0.87 -21.17
C GLN A 279 -21.86 0.04 -19.94
N SER A 280 -22.28 1.29 -20.09
CA SER A 280 -22.29 2.26 -19.00
C SER A 280 -23.71 2.52 -18.51
N MET A 281 -23.89 2.52 -17.19
CA MET A 281 -25.17 2.86 -16.55
C MET A 281 -24.97 3.82 -15.39
N ILE A 282 -26.04 4.53 -15.00
CA ILE A 282 -26.03 5.44 -13.86
C ILE A 282 -26.89 4.82 -12.76
N VAL A 283 -26.33 4.77 -11.54
CA VAL A 283 -27.04 4.34 -10.34
C VAL A 283 -27.27 5.54 -9.43
N ASP A 284 -28.53 5.74 -9.05
CA ASP A 284 -28.95 6.81 -8.16
C ASP A 284 -28.92 6.33 -6.69
N PHE A 285 -28.10 6.96 -5.87
CA PHE A 285 -28.06 6.73 -4.44
C PHE A 285 -28.87 7.81 -3.71
N ILE A 286 -29.86 7.41 -2.92
CA ILE A 286 -30.62 8.31 -2.05
C ILE A 286 -29.94 8.34 -0.68
N VAL A 287 -29.53 9.53 -0.24
CA VAL A 287 -28.91 9.74 1.06
C VAL A 287 -30.01 9.94 2.10
N ALA A 288 -30.29 8.89 2.87
CA ALA A 288 -31.29 8.89 3.93
C ALA A 288 -30.64 9.20 5.28
N TRP A 289 -31.38 9.92 6.11
CA TRP A 289 -30.90 10.34 7.41
C TRP A 289 -31.19 9.27 8.45
N GLN A 290 -30.15 8.81 9.14
CA GLN A 290 -30.27 7.88 10.25
C GLN A 290 -29.22 8.20 11.32
N GLN A 291 -29.66 8.34 12.56
CA GLN A 291 -28.73 8.58 13.68
C GLN A 291 -27.97 7.30 14.02
N CYS A 292 -26.65 7.38 14.18
CA CYS A 292 -25.83 6.26 14.59
C CYS A 292 -26.02 5.97 16.09
N ASP A 293 -25.72 4.75 16.52
CA ASP A 293 -25.99 4.33 17.90
C ASP A 293 -25.09 5.04 18.92
N ASP A 294 -23.90 5.49 18.52
CA ASP A 294 -23.03 6.31 19.37
C ASP A 294 -23.62 7.70 19.61
N CYS A 295 -24.16 8.34 18.58
CA CYS A 295 -24.82 9.64 18.68
C CYS A 295 -26.13 9.57 19.47
N LYS A 296 -26.91 8.47 19.33
CA LYS A 296 -28.08 8.23 20.17
C LYS A 296 -27.71 8.15 21.65
N ARG A 297 -26.56 7.54 21.99
CA ARG A 297 -26.11 7.38 23.38
C ARG A 297 -25.82 8.71 24.06
N THR A 298 -25.35 9.73 23.33
CA THR A 298 -25.08 11.07 23.90
C THR A 298 -26.33 11.75 24.46
N TYR A 299 -27.53 11.41 23.98
CA TYR A 299 -28.80 11.91 24.53
C TYR A 299 -29.26 11.16 25.78
N THR A 300 -28.65 10.02 26.09
CA THR A 300 -28.94 9.27 27.31
C THR A 300 -27.95 9.66 28.41
N PRO A 301 -28.33 9.57 29.70
CA PRO A 301 -27.41 9.80 30.82
C PRO A 301 -26.25 8.79 30.89
N HIS A 302 -26.25 7.76 30.03
CA HIS A 302 -25.20 6.75 29.91
C HIS A 302 -24.25 7.05 28.75
N THR A 303 -23.63 8.23 28.78
CA THR A 303 -22.69 8.71 27.75
C THR A 303 -21.38 7.91 27.67
N TRP A 304 -21.08 7.10 28.69
CA TRP A 304 -19.88 6.28 28.79
C TRP A 304 -20.17 4.89 29.35
N ASN A 305 -19.37 3.92 28.89
CA ASN A 305 -19.48 2.51 29.30
C ASN A 305 -18.38 2.10 30.27
N ALA A 306 -17.22 2.78 30.26
CA ALA A 306 -16.14 2.51 31.19
C ALA A 306 -15.66 3.80 31.86
N SER A 307 -15.33 3.72 33.15
CA SER A 307 -14.72 4.80 33.91
C SER A 307 -13.43 4.33 34.56
N VAL A 308 -12.39 5.16 34.50
CA VAL A 308 -11.13 4.95 35.22
C VAL A 308 -11.00 6.06 36.24
N GLN A 309 -11.04 5.68 37.51
CA GLN A 309 -10.96 6.59 38.65
C GLN A 309 -9.55 6.54 39.20
N VAL A 310 -8.76 7.59 38.99
CA VAL A 310 -7.39 7.69 39.53
C VAL A 310 -7.46 8.47 40.84
N ARG A 311 -6.94 7.89 41.91
CA ARG A 311 -6.95 8.48 43.26
C ARG A 311 -5.56 8.46 43.88
N GLN A 312 -5.24 9.51 44.60
CA GLN A 312 -4.03 9.58 45.42
C GLN A 312 -4.36 10.23 46.76
N LYS A 313 -4.22 9.46 47.85
CA LYS A 313 -4.50 9.91 49.23
C LYS A 313 -3.27 10.55 49.86
N THR A 314 -3.05 11.83 49.60
CA THR A 314 -1.87 12.56 50.07
C THR A 314 -2.17 14.03 50.31
N ASP A 315 -1.47 14.63 51.28
CA ASP A 315 -1.54 16.07 51.53
C ASP A 315 -1.02 16.92 50.36
N HIS A 316 -0.08 16.37 49.58
CA HIS A 316 0.50 17.03 48.41
C HIS A 316 0.60 16.05 47.22
N LYS A 317 0.06 16.44 46.06
CA LYS A 317 -0.17 15.55 44.91
C LYS A 317 0.90 15.67 43.81
N ARG A 318 2.19 15.63 44.18
CA ARG A 318 3.30 15.86 43.23
C ARG A 318 3.30 14.86 42.08
N THR A 319 3.16 13.60 42.44
CA THR A 319 3.16 12.47 41.50
C THR A 319 1.91 12.47 40.63
N PHE A 320 0.78 12.98 41.13
CA PHE A 320 -0.44 13.16 40.36
C PHE A 320 -0.26 14.21 39.26
N TYR A 321 0.26 15.38 39.58
CA TYR A 321 0.53 16.43 38.58
C TYR A 321 1.57 15.99 37.56
N TYR A 322 2.58 15.23 38.00
CA TYR A 322 3.53 14.61 37.08
C TYR A 322 2.87 13.58 36.15
N LEU A 323 1.93 12.78 36.65
CA LEU A 323 1.14 11.86 35.83
C LEU A 323 0.28 12.61 34.81
N GLU A 324 -0.37 13.72 35.18
CA GLU A 324 -1.11 14.56 34.22
C GLU A 324 -0.21 15.05 33.07
N GLN A 325 0.99 15.52 33.40
CA GLN A 325 1.96 15.94 32.39
C GLN A 325 2.38 14.78 31.48
N LEU A 326 2.56 13.57 32.03
CA LEU A 326 2.87 12.37 31.23
C LEU A 326 1.71 11.94 30.33
N ILE A 327 0.46 12.06 30.82
CA ILE A 327 -0.75 11.76 30.03
C ILE A 327 -0.84 12.70 28.82
N LEU A 328 -0.50 13.97 28.99
CA LEU A 328 -0.44 14.95 27.90
C LEU A 328 0.73 14.66 26.96
N LYS A 329 1.92 14.37 27.50
CA LYS A 329 3.13 14.11 26.69
C LYS A 329 2.99 12.89 25.78
N HIS A 330 2.23 11.88 26.20
CA HIS A 330 2.03 10.64 25.45
C HIS A 330 0.66 10.55 24.76
N ASP A 331 -0.13 11.63 24.76
CA ASP A 331 -1.49 11.67 24.22
C ASP A 331 -2.41 10.51 24.68
N ALA A 332 -2.18 10.01 25.89
CA ALA A 332 -2.92 8.86 26.44
C ALA A 332 -4.42 9.16 26.67
N HIS A 333 -4.81 10.44 26.59
CA HIS A 333 -6.17 10.93 26.80
C HIS A 333 -6.99 11.04 25.50
N GLU A 334 -6.44 10.73 24.32
CA GLU A 334 -7.09 10.93 23.00
C GLU A 334 -8.50 10.28 22.91
N LYS A 335 -8.70 9.12 23.53
CA LYS A 335 -9.98 8.37 23.48
C LYS A 335 -10.90 8.64 24.68
N VAL A 336 -10.60 9.63 25.51
CA VAL A 336 -11.41 10.01 26.66
C VAL A 336 -12.62 10.84 26.20
N VAL A 337 -13.82 10.46 26.64
CA VAL A 337 -15.06 11.17 26.34
C VAL A 337 -15.24 12.39 27.25
N GLY A 338 -14.84 12.27 28.52
CA GLY A 338 -14.93 13.36 29.47
C GLY A 338 -14.14 13.10 30.74
N ILE A 339 -13.66 14.18 31.36
CA ILE A 339 -12.85 14.14 32.58
C ILE A 339 -13.60 14.87 33.69
N LYS A 340 -13.76 14.24 34.85
CA LYS A 340 -14.37 14.85 36.04
C LYS A 340 -13.33 14.97 37.16
N ARG A 341 -13.22 16.16 37.74
CA ARG A 341 -12.33 16.42 38.89
C ARG A 341 -13.00 16.01 40.20
N THR A 342 -12.22 15.40 41.08
CA THR A 342 -12.62 15.05 42.45
C THR A 342 -11.55 15.52 43.44
N PRO A 343 -11.90 15.72 44.72
CA PRO A 343 -10.93 16.18 45.71
C PRO A 343 -9.69 15.29 45.82
N ASP A 344 -9.78 13.98 45.56
CA ASP A 344 -8.66 13.04 45.69
C ASP A 344 -8.09 12.55 44.34
N GLY A 345 -8.53 13.12 43.21
CA GLY A 345 -8.01 12.76 41.89
C GLY A 345 -8.97 13.04 40.72
N LEU A 346 -8.91 12.22 39.68
CA LEU A 346 -9.66 12.42 38.42
C LEU A 346 -10.43 11.17 38.00
N ASP A 347 -11.57 11.37 37.35
CA ASP A 347 -12.35 10.34 36.69
C ASP A 347 -12.30 10.53 35.17
N PHE A 348 -11.77 9.53 34.47
CA PHE A 348 -11.71 9.47 33.02
C PHE A 348 -12.82 8.56 32.48
N HIS A 349 -13.68 9.09 31.63
CA HIS A 349 -14.79 8.35 31.04
C HIS A 349 -14.46 7.91 29.61
N PHE A 350 -14.77 6.66 29.28
CA PHE A 350 -14.49 6.04 27.99
C PHE A 350 -15.75 5.41 27.39
N GLY A 351 -15.92 5.53 26.07
CA GLY A 351 -17.01 4.89 25.34
C GLY A 351 -16.87 3.37 25.25
N HIS A 352 -15.62 2.86 25.20
CA HIS A 352 -15.31 1.43 25.12
C HIS A 352 -14.41 0.98 26.27
N ARG A 353 -14.65 -0.25 26.76
CA ARG A 353 -13.85 -0.88 27.83
C ARG A 353 -12.39 -1.09 27.43
N SER A 354 -12.12 -1.42 26.18
CA SER A 354 -10.76 -1.66 25.68
C SER A 354 -9.87 -0.41 25.81
N HIS A 355 -10.43 0.78 25.57
CA HIS A 355 -9.70 2.04 25.72
C HIS A 355 -9.37 2.31 27.19
N ALA A 356 -10.32 2.07 28.10
CA ALA A 356 -10.10 2.19 29.53
C ALA A 356 -9.02 1.22 30.05
N GLN A 357 -8.98 -0.01 29.54
CA GLN A 357 -7.94 -0.99 29.89
C GLN A 357 -6.55 -0.52 29.46
N LYS A 358 -6.38 -0.10 28.21
CA LYS A 358 -5.12 0.47 27.71
C LYS A 358 -4.65 1.67 28.54
N PHE A 359 -5.57 2.58 28.87
CA PHE A 359 -5.26 3.72 29.74
C PHE A 359 -4.84 3.27 31.15
N SER A 360 -5.53 2.28 31.73
CA SER A 360 -5.15 1.76 33.05
C SER A 360 -3.77 1.10 33.06
N GLU A 361 -3.42 0.37 32.00
CA GLU A 361 -2.07 -0.21 31.81
C GLU A 361 -1.01 0.88 31.67
N PHE A 362 -1.31 1.96 30.92
CA PHE A 362 -0.44 3.12 30.83
C PHE A 362 -0.15 3.72 32.22
N VAL A 363 -1.18 4.00 33.02
CA VAL A 363 -1.00 4.56 34.37
C VAL A 363 -0.17 3.63 35.26
N LEU A 364 -0.44 2.32 35.21
CA LEU A 364 0.33 1.32 35.97
C LEU A 364 1.80 1.24 35.56
N SER A 365 2.11 1.54 34.29
CA SER A 365 3.50 1.57 33.82
C SER A 365 4.30 2.77 34.33
N GLN A 366 3.62 3.87 34.68
CA GLN A 366 4.26 5.13 35.07
C GLN A 366 4.41 5.30 36.59
N VAL A 367 3.44 4.83 37.38
CA VAL A 367 3.34 5.12 38.82
C VAL A 367 2.96 3.85 39.60
N PRO A 368 3.53 3.61 40.80
CA PRO A 368 3.23 2.42 41.57
C PRO A 368 1.79 2.54 42.11
N SER A 369 0.89 1.71 41.60
CA SER A 369 -0.55 1.83 41.85
C SER A 369 -1.17 0.45 42.07
N ARG A 370 -2.28 0.40 42.82
CA ARG A 370 -3.14 -0.79 42.92
C ARG A 370 -4.40 -0.57 42.10
N VAL A 371 -4.91 -1.63 41.48
CA VAL A 371 -6.12 -1.56 40.65
C VAL A 371 -7.22 -2.45 41.22
N LYS A 372 -8.44 -1.92 41.27
CA LYS A 372 -9.66 -2.65 41.58
C LYS A 372 -10.67 -2.45 40.45
N GLN A 373 -11.25 -3.52 39.93
CA GLN A 373 -12.24 -3.47 38.86
C GLN A 373 -13.60 -3.91 39.38
N SER A 374 -14.65 -3.20 38.98
CA SER A 374 -16.03 -3.57 39.22
C SER A 374 -16.87 -3.36 37.95
N LYS A 375 -18.02 -4.04 37.90
CA LYS A 375 -18.99 -3.89 36.81
C LYS A 375 -20.40 -3.77 37.38
N HIS A 376 -21.22 -2.93 36.76
CA HIS A 376 -22.61 -2.69 37.11
C HIS A 376 -23.48 -2.97 35.86
N LEU A 377 -24.46 -3.86 35.97
CA LEU A 377 -25.38 -4.16 34.86
C LEU A 377 -26.36 -3.00 34.69
N ILE A 378 -26.44 -2.42 33.50
CA ILE A 378 -27.49 -1.43 33.18
C ILE A 378 -28.72 -2.15 32.63
N SER A 379 -28.53 -2.97 31.60
CA SER A 379 -29.61 -3.62 30.87
C SER A 379 -29.16 -4.95 30.28
N HIS A 380 -30.11 -5.82 29.99
CA HIS A 380 -29.92 -7.08 29.30
C HIS A 380 -30.99 -7.20 28.22
N ASP A 381 -30.58 -7.61 27.02
CA ASP A 381 -31.50 -7.91 25.92
C ASP A 381 -31.71 -9.42 25.85
N SER A 382 -32.94 -9.85 26.13
CA SER A 382 -33.34 -11.26 26.14
C SER A 382 -33.35 -11.91 24.77
N HIS A 383 -33.40 -11.13 23.68
CA HIS A 383 -33.49 -11.68 22.32
C HIS A 383 -32.14 -12.12 21.77
N ASN A 384 -31.05 -11.45 22.18
CA ASN A 384 -29.69 -11.75 21.70
C ASN A 384 -28.72 -12.12 22.83
N THR A 385 -29.21 -12.28 24.06
CA THR A 385 -28.43 -12.55 25.28
C THR A 385 -27.25 -11.59 25.50
N THR A 386 -27.36 -10.34 25.02
CA THR A 386 -26.36 -9.31 25.24
C THR A 386 -26.63 -8.54 26.53
N TYR A 387 -25.56 -8.29 27.28
CA TYR A 387 -25.61 -7.57 28.54
C TYR A 387 -24.84 -6.26 28.41
N ASN A 388 -25.48 -5.16 28.79
CA ASN A 388 -24.86 -3.84 28.82
C ASN A 388 -24.38 -3.53 30.22
N TYR A 389 -23.05 -3.58 30.43
CA TYR A 389 -22.41 -3.27 31.71
C TYR A 389 -21.70 -1.92 31.67
N LYS A 390 -21.78 -1.16 32.78
CA LYS A 390 -20.78 -0.14 33.09
C LYS A 390 -19.60 -0.76 33.82
N TYR A 391 -18.40 -0.43 33.38
CA TYR A 391 -17.16 -0.87 34.02
C TYR A 391 -16.54 0.29 34.79
N THR A 392 -16.08 0.02 36.00
CA THR A 392 -15.37 0.99 36.81
C THR A 392 -14.03 0.39 37.22
N THR A 393 -12.95 1.10 36.91
CA THR A 393 -11.58 0.73 37.28
C THR A 393 -11.04 1.78 38.23
N LEU A 394 -10.92 1.44 39.50
CA LEU A 394 -10.30 2.28 40.51
C LEU A 394 -8.80 2.03 40.52
N ILE A 395 -8.01 3.05 40.22
CA ILE A 395 -6.56 3.07 40.32
C ILE A 395 -6.21 3.93 41.52
N ASP A 396 -5.61 3.30 42.52
CA ASP A 396 -5.19 3.98 43.75
C ASP A 396 -3.66 4.03 43.77
N MET A 397 -3.12 5.23 43.67
CA MET A 397 -1.69 5.51 43.59
C MET A 397 -1.04 5.46 44.98
N CYS A 398 0.25 5.17 45.02
CA CYS A 398 1.04 5.25 46.24
C CYS A 398 0.94 6.67 46.87
N PRO A 399 0.70 6.78 48.18
CA PRO A 399 0.67 8.06 48.89
C PRO A 399 2.06 8.69 49.10
N VAL A 400 3.14 8.00 48.76
CA VAL A 400 4.49 8.53 48.92
C VAL A 400 4.88 9.36 47.70
N CYS A 401 5.32 10.60 47.92
CA CYS A 401 5.79 11.50 46.89
C CYS A 401 7.32 11.62 46.86
N LYS A 402 7.80 12.29 45.80
CA LYS A 402 9.22 12.69 45.71
C LYS A 402 9.55 13.69 46.82
N ASP A 403 10.71 13.52 47.42
CA ASP A 403 11.30 14.33 48.49
C ASP A 403 10.62 14.14 49.86
N ASP A 404 9.82 13.07 50.03
CA ASP A 404 9.26 12.69 51.34
C ASP A 404 10.26 11.83 52.14
N VAL A 405 10.23 11.98 53.47
CA VAL A 405 10.96 11.12 54.41
C VAL A 405 10.03 10.01 54.88
N VAL A 406 10.46 8.76 54.74
CA VAL A 406 9.65 7.58 55.04
C VAL A 406 10.30 6.70 56.09
N PHE A 407 9.47 6.04 56.90
CA PHE A 407 9.90 5.03 57.86
C PHE A 407 9.53 3.64 57.34
N LEU A 408 10.54 2.80 57.11
CA LEU A 408 10.36 1.46 56.58
C LEU A 408 9.96 0.46 57.68
N PRO A 409 8.88 -0.32 57.47
CA PRO A 409 8.55 -1.46 58.32
C PRO A 409 9.71 -2.47 58.39
N LYS A 410 9.86 -3.13 59.55
CA LYS A 410 10.93 -4.12 59.80
C LYS A 410 11.02 -5.23 58.72
N ALA A 411 9.87 -5.63 58.17
CA ALA A 411 9.80 -6.62 57.10
C ALA A 411 10.46 -6.13 55.79
N LEU A 412 10.22 -4.88 55.38
CA LEU A 412 10.84 -4.28 54.19
C LEU A 412 12.32 -3.97 54.42
N LYS A 413 12.67 -3.50 55.62
CA LYS A 413 14.06 -3.25 56.04
C LYS A 413 14.95 -4.47 55.80
N ASN A 414 14.52 -5.63 56.28
CA ASN A 414 15.29 -6.88 56.15
C ASN A 414 15.38 -7.33 54.69
N LYS A 415 14.31 -7.17 53.90
CA LYS A 415 14.30 -7.52 52.47
C LYS A 415 15.22 -6.65 51.63
N LEU A 416 15.31 -5.36 51.95
CA LEU A 416 16.20 -4.42 51.27
C LEU A 416 17.67 -4.55 51.74
N GLY A 417 18.01 -5.67 52.41
CA GLY A 417 19.37 -5.97 52.84
C GLY A 417 19.81 -5.18 54.07
N GLY A 418 18.91 -4.94 55.01
CA GLY A 418 19.23 -4.36 56.32
C GLY A 418 19.53 -2.86 56.31
N VAL A 419 18.93 -2.12 55.37
CA VAL A 419 19.06 -0.65 55.28
C VAL A 419 18.55 0.06 56.54
N ASN A 420 18.93 1.33 56.75
CA ASN A 420 18.37 2.14 57.84
C ASN A 420 16.84 2.28 57.68
N PRO A 421 16.02 2.17 58.75
CA PRO A 421 14.57 2.36 58.66
C PRO A 421 14.15 3.74 58.12
N ILE A 422 14.92 4.79 58.37
CA ILE A 422 14.61 6.13 57.84
C ILE A 422 15.25 6.26 56.46
N GLN A 423 14.44 6.58 55.46
CA GLN A 423 14.88 6.73 54.07
C GLN A 423 14.24 7.98 53.45
N VAL A 424 14.92 8.56 52.46
CA VAL A 424 14.40 9.69 51.66
C VAL A 424 13.99 9.19 50.28
N VAL A 425 12.83 9.61 49.81
CA VAL A 425 12.29 9.20 48.50
C VAL A 425 12.80 10.15 47.42
N THR A 426 13.69 9.66 46.55
CA THR A 426 14.31 10.53 45.53
C THR A 426 13.58 10.50 44.19
N LYS A 427 12.90 9.39 43.88
CA LYS A 427 12.13 9.24 42.65
C LYS A 427 10.97 8.29 42.84
N VAL A 428 9.80 8.71 42.35
CA VAL A 428 8.61 7.86 42.26
C VAL A 428 8.30 7.65 40.77
N SER A 429 8.40 6.41 40.32
CA SER A 429 8.07 5.96 38.95
C SER A 429 7.36 4.61 39.03
N SER A 430 7.54 3.67 38.09
CA SER A 430 7.04 2.29 38.28
C SER A 430 7.56 1.62 39.56
N GLN A 431 8.74 2.05 40.01
CA GLN A 431 9.36 1.71 41.29
C GLN A 431 9.62 2.98 42.10
N ILE A 432 9.64 2.83 43.42
CA ILE A 432 9.95 3.88 44.39
C ILE A 432 11.44 3.76 44.73
N ARG A 433 12.22 4.80 44.42
CA ARG A 433 13.64 4.86 44.75
C ARG A 433 13.85 5.56 46.07
N LEU A 434 14.45 4.84 46.99
CA LEU A 434 14.78 5.26 48.34
C LEU A 434 16.29 5.43 48.47
N VAL A 435 16.71 6.42 49.24
CA VAL A 435 18.11 6.67 49.57
C VAL A 435 18.25 6.81 51.08
N ASP A 436 19.22 6.11 51.64
CA ASP A 436 19.62 6.29 53.02
C ASP A 436 20.49 7.56 53.12
N PRO A 437 20.04 8.62 53.82
CA PRO A 437 20.78 9.86 53.89
C PRO A 437 22.12 9.74 54.65
N LEU A 438 22.30 8.71 55.49
CA LEU A 438 23.51 8.52 56.30
C LEU A 438 24.55 7.63 55.65
N THR A 439 24.12 6.67 54.82
CA THR A 439 25.01 5.70 54.16
C THR A 439 25.13 5.90 52.66
N GLY A 440 24.24 6.69 52.05
CA GLY A 440 24.19 6.91 50.61
C GLY A 440 23.69 5.68 49.82
N ARG A 441 23.24 4.62 50.51
CA ARG A 441 22.77 3.40 49.87
C ARG A 441 21.42 3.65 49.20
N VAL A 442 21.35 3.35 47.90
CA VAL A 442 20.12 3.44 47.11
C VAL A 442 19.41 2.08 47.13
N SER A 443 18.10 2.09 47.34
CA SER A 443 17.24 0.92 47.24
C SER A 443 16.03 1.20 46.36
N ASP A 444 15.72 0.28 45.44
CA ASP A 444 14.56 0.38 44.56
C ASP A 444 13.48 -0.58 45.05
N LEU A 445 12.32 -0.02 45.43
CA LEU A 445 11.15 -0.76 45.92
C LEU A 445 10.11 -0.87 44.81
N ALA A 446 9.74 -2.10 44.44
CA ALA A 446 8.69 -2.31 43.44
C ALA A 446 7.30 -1.97 44.00
N GLY A 447 6.41 -1.42 43.16
CA GLY A 447 5.05 -1.04 43.58
C GLY A 447 4.24 -2.19 44.19
N ILE A 448 4.43 -3.43 43.70
CA ILE A 448 3.78 -4.62 44.25
C ILE A 448 4.23 -4.90 45.69
N GLU A 449 5.51 -4.67 46.00
CA GLU A 449 6.06 -4.90 47.34
C GLU A 449 5.62 -3.83 48.33
N TYR A 450 5.50 -2.59 47.87
CA TYR A 450 4.91 -1.50 48.65
C TYR A 450 3.50 -1.88 49.12
N TRP A 451 2.63 -2.37 48.24
CA TRP A 451 1.25 -2.72 48.62
C TRP A 451 1.14 -3.97 49.51
N LYS A 452 2.19 -4.79 49.62
CA LYS A 452 2.23 -5.90 50.60
C LYS A 452 2.52 -5.39 52.02
N ASN A 453 3.31 -4.33 52.16
CA ASN A 453 3.68 -3.72 53.44
C ASN A 453 3.62 -2.19 53.30
N PRO A 454 2.42 -1.59 53.22
CA PRO A 454 2.27 -0.17 52.96
C PRO A 454 2.81 0.66 54.14
N PHE A 455 3.34 1.83 53.84
CA PHE A 455 3.84 2.79 54.82
C PHE A 455 3.50 4.22 54.36
N GLU A 456 3.32 5.12 55.31
CA GLU A 456 2.98 6.52 55.06
C GLU A 456 4.24 7.40 55.19
N PRO A 457 4.27 8.58 54.54
CA PRO A 457 5.36 9.53 54.74
C PRO A 457 5.36 10.03 56.19
N LEU A 458 6.55 10.03 56.80
CA LEU A 458 6.76 10.56 58.15
C LEU A 458 6.79 12.09 58.11
N LEU A 459 7.57 12.64 57.18
CA LEU A 459 7.65 14.07 56.91
C LEU A 459 7.44 14.30 55.42
N THR A 460 6.54 15.22 55.12
CA THR A 460 6.26 15.68 53.77
C THR A 460 6.94 17.02 53.50
N ARG A 461 6.95 17.45 52.24
CA ARG A 461 7.50 18.74 51.78
C ARG A 461 7.07 19.96 52.60
N ARG A 462 5.90 19.95 53.24
CA ARG A 462 5.42 21.08 54.07
C ARG A 462 6.28 21.34 55.31
N HIS A 463 7.05 20.35 55.73
CA HIS A 463 7.91 20.42 56.91
C HIS A 463 9.35 20.81 56.55
N LEU A 464 9.66 21.09 55.28
CA LEU A 464 10.99 21.51 54.87
C LEU A 464 11.31 22.88 55.47
N VAL A 465 12.47 22.97 56.10
CA VAL A 465 13.03 24.22 56.64
C VAL A 465 14.28 24.58 55.86
N GLU A 466 14.54 25.89 55.70
CA GLU A 466 15.72 26.39 54.99
C GLU A 466 16.94 26.48 55.91
N PHE A 467 18.05 25.92 55.45
CA PHE A 467 19.35 25.93 56.11
C PHE A 467 20.40 26.56 55.19
N THR A 468 21.32 27.31 55.77
CA THR A 468 22.53 27.81 55.11
C THR A 468 23.69 26.86 55.39
N VAL A 469 24.40 26.45 54.34
CA VAL A 469 25.57 25.58 54.45
C VAL A 469 26.79 26.41 54.88
N LEU A 470 27.40 26.09 56.01
CA LEU A 470 28.60 26.77 56.50
C LEU A 470 29.88 26.10 56.00
N ASN A 471 29.92 24.77 56.09
CA ASN A 471 31.08 23.97 55.72
C ASN A 471 30.65 22.61 55.16
N VAL A 472 31.48 22.06 54.26
CA VAL A 472 31.28 20.76 53.62
C VAL A 472 32.58 19.97 53.73
N GLU A 473 32.59 18.95 54.58
CA GLU A 473 33.73 18.06 54.74
C GLU A 473 33.50 16.72 54.03
N GLU A 474 34.39 16.36 53.12
CA GLU A 474 34.32 15.08 52.42
C GLU A 474 34.85 13.92 53.29
N ASP A 475 34.03 12.87 53.47
CA ASP A 475 34.46 11.65 54.17
C ASP A 475 35.36 10.80 53.27
N THR A 476 36.66 11.09 53.32
CA THR A 476 37.73 10.36 52.61
C THR A 476 37.90 8.91 53.09
N SER A 477 37.43 8.57 54.31
CA SER A 477 37.71 7.28 54.95
C SER A 477 36.88 6.11 54.41
N ARG A 478 35.66 6.40 53.90
CA ARG A 478 34.70 5.41 53.38
C ARG A 478 34.41 5.56 51.88
N ALA A 479 35.18 6.41 51.19
CA ALA A 479 35.03 6.77 49.77
C ALA A 479 35.01 5.58 48.78
N ARG A 480 35.35 4.36 49.21
CA ARG A 480 35.31 3.14 48.37
C ARG A 480 33.99 2.36 48.43
N ALA A 481 33.09 2.60 49.40
CA ALA A 481 31.99 1.65 49.68
C ALA A 481 30.59 2.06 49.18
N ALA A 482 30.34 3.33 48.83
CA ALA A 482 28.98 3.82 48.56
C ALA A 482 28.83 4.79 47.37
N THR A 483 29.77 4.83 46.43
CA THR A 483 29.62 5.66 45.22
C THR A 483 28.64 5.03 44.25
N THR A 484 27.40 5.51 44.26
CA THR A 484 26.42 5.18 43.23
C THR A 484 26.66 6.09 42.03
N PHE A 485 26.89 5.52 40.84
CA PHE A 485 27.09 6.28 39.61
C PHE A 485 25.76 6.50 38.88
N ASN A 486 25.58 7.69 38.30
CA ASN A 486 24.44 7.97 37.43
C ASN A 486 24.66 7.35 36.03
N ARG A 487 23.62 7.37 35.17
CA ARG A 487 23.70 6.87 33.78
C ARG A 487 24.72 7.58 32.89
N ARG A 488 25.30 8.70 33.35
CA ARG A 488 26.36 9.48 32.66
C ARG A 488 27.75 9.24 33.26
N GLY A 489 27.90 8.27 34.16
CA GLY A 489 29.20 7.94 34.79
C GLY A 489 29.68 8.93 35.86
N GLN A 490 28.84 9.88 36.30
CA GLN A 490 29.17 10.80 37.39
C GLN A 490 28.70 10.22 38.74
N LYS A 491 29.39 10.55 39.83
CA LYS A 491 28.96 10.22 41.19
C LYS A 491 27.58 10.85 41.44
N ALA A 492 26.55 10.04 41.63
CA ALA A 492 25.17 10.50 41.82
C ALA A 492 24.93 11.02 43.25
N TYR A 493 25.59 10.40 44.23
CA TYR A 493 25.57 10.78 45.63
C TYR A 493 26.99 10.68 46.17
N THR A 494 27.45 11.73 46.86
CA THR A 494 28.72 11.77 47.57
C THR A 494 28.39 12.05 49.03
N MET A 495 28.92 11.21 49.92
CA MET A 495 28.70 11.37 51.36
C MET A 495 29.59 12.49 51.88
N VAL A 496 28.98 13.44 52.58
CA VAL A 496 29.65 14.58 53.20
C VAL A 496 29.11 14.81 54.60
N ASP A 497 29.96 15.31 55.47
CA ASP A 497 29.58 15.86 56.76
C ASP A 497 29.40 17.38 56.57
N LEU A 498 28.19 17.87 56.87
CA LEU A 498 27.78 19.25 56.65
C LEU A 498 27.66 19.96 57.99
N GLU A 499 28.17 21.19 58.04
CA GLU A 499 27.86 22.14 59.10
C GLU A 499 26.79 23.09 58.57
N LEU A 500 25.61 23.05 59.18
CA LEU A 500 24.42 23.78 58.74
C LEU A 500 23.98 24.76 59.81
N MET A 501 23.38 25.87 59.37
CA MET A 501 22.73 26.84 60.23
C MET A 501 21.31 27.08 59.75
N ARG A 502 20.33 27.15 60.66
CA ARG A 502 18.97 27.56 60.27
C ARG A 502 18.98 29.00 59.78
N THR A 503 18.37 29.24 58.62
CA THR A 503 18.40 30.57 57.99
C THR A 503 17.70 31.63 58.86
N GLU A 504 16.69 31.24 59.65
CA GLU A 504 16.03 32.12 60.63
C GLU A 504 16.98 32.63 61.73
N ASN A 505 18.05 31.89 62.05
CA ASN A 505 19.03 32.27 63.06
C ASN A 505 20.17 33.13 62.49
N SER A 506 20.22 33.34 61.17
CA SER A 506 21.33 34.04 60.50
C SER A 506 21.25 35.58 60.57
N GLY A 507 20.13 36.12 61.04
CA GLY A 507 19.93 37.56 61.21
C GLY A 507 20.47 38.09 62.56
N GLU A 508 20.95 39.34 62.57
CA GLU A 508 21.56 40.06 63.71
C GLU A 508 20.70 40.18 64.99
N ALA A 509 19.48 39.63 65.01
CA ALA A 509 18.51 39.75 66.10
C ALA A 509 18.28 38.47 66.94
N ALA A 510 19.01 37.38 66.69
CA ALA A 510 18.94 36.19 67.53
C ALA A 510 19.83 36.36 68.78
N ALA A 511 19.23 36.61 69.95
CA ALA A 511 19.91 36.81 71.23
C ALA A 511 20.47 35.51 71.85
N GLY A 512 21.20 34.71 71.08
CA GLY A 512 21.86 33.49 71.52
C GLY A 512 22.91 33.01 70.53
N ASP A 513 23.84 32.16 70.98
CA ASP A 513 24.87 31.58 70.11
C ASP A 513 24.22 30.82 68.94
N PRO A 514 24.72 30.97 67.70
CA PRO A 514 24.16 30.30 66.55
C PRO A 514 24.27 28.78 66.71
N GLU A 515 23.12 28.09 66.76
CA GLU A 515 23.08 26.63 66.83
C GLU A 515 23.57 26.02 65.50
N ILE A 516 24.85 25.64 65.47
CA ILE A 516 25.46 24.94 64.34
C ILE A 516 25.07 23.46 64.41
N ILE A 517 24.42 22.98 63.37
CA ILE A 517 23.96 21.59 63.24
C ILE A 517 24.94 20.84 62.34
N THR A 518 25.66 19.88 62.92
CA THR A 518 26.52 18.96 62.15
C THR A 518 25.71 17.75 61.72
N VAL A 519 25.51 17.54 60.41
CA VAL A 519 24.72 16.43 59.89
C VAL A 519 25.39 15.77 58.68
N ARG A 520 25.26 14.45 58.60
CA ARG A 520 25.71 13.69 57.44
C ARG A 520 24.66 13.68 56.34
N SER A 521 25.09 13.95 55.11
CA SER A 521 24.18 14.01 53.95
C SER A 521 24.74 13.31 52.71
N HIS A 522 23.82 12.88 51.85
CA HIS A 522 24.09 12.25 50.56
C HIS A 522 24.27 13.26 49.41
N LEU A 523 24.10 14.56 49.69
CA LEU A 523 24.08 15.66 48.72
C LEU A 523 25.45 16.33 48.47
N GLY A 524 26.57 15.67 48.80
CA GLY A 524 27.90 16.27 48.71
C GLY A 524 28.39 16.62 47.31
N GLY A 525 27.82 16.02 46.27
CA GLY A 525 28.15 16.36 44.88
C GLY A 525 27.48 17.66 44.37
N VAL A 526 26.59 18.26 45.16
CA VAL A 526 25.77 19.41 44.75
C VAL A 526 25.98 20.62 45.66
N LEU A 527 26.10 20.41 46.97
CA LEU A 527 26.18 21.49 47.96
C LEU A 527 27.59 22.08 48.08
N GLN A 528 27.67 23.41 48.16
CA GLN A 528 28.88 24.17 48.46
C GLN A 528 28.66 25.07 49.70
N PRO A 529 29.73 25.47 50.41
CA PRO A 529 29.64 26.48 51.46
C PRO A 529 28.99 27.78 50.95
N GLY A 530 28.01 28.30 51.69
CA GLY A 530 27.21 29.47 51.32
C GLY A 530 25.89 29.16 50.60
N ASP A 531 25.65 27.91 50.19
CA ASP A 531 24.40 27.53 49.53
C ASP A 531 23.22 27.47 50.52
N LEU A 532 22.01 27.73 50.00
CA LEU A 532 20.76 27.47 50.70
C LEU A 532 20.24 26.07 50.35
N CYS A 533 20.00 25.27 51.38
CA CYS A 533 19.44 23.92 51.24
C CYS A 533 18.18 23.76 52.10
N ALA A 534 17.28 22.86 51.69
CA ALA A 534 16.09 22.53 52.47
C ALA A 534 16.26 21.14 53.12
N GLY A 535 15.89 21.02 54.40
CA GLY A 535 16.05 19.83 55.22
C GLY A 535 14.80 19.44 55.99
#